data_AF-A0A7W4P0E7-F1
#
_entry.id   AF-A0A7W4P0E7-F1
#
_cell.length_a   1.000
_cell.length_b   1.000
_cell.length_c   1.000
_cell.angle_alpha   90.00
_cell.angle_beta   90.00
_cell.angle_gamma   90.00
#
_symmetry.space_group_name_H-M   'P 1'
#
loop_
_entity.id
_entity.type
_entity.pdbx_description
1 polymer ?
#
loop_
_entity_poly.entity_id
_entity_poly.type
_entity_poly.pdbx_seq_one_letter_code
_entity_poly.pdbx_strand_id
1 'polypeptide(L)' 'MTALITGRPITDAQSIVCAAVEMAGGQRILARRLGISQSDISQAVNDKLPDARNRVLNALGYMVVEVIRPVRGQNA' A
#
# COMPACT_ATOMS: atom_id res chain seq x y z
N MET A 1 4.08 12.51 22.87
CA MET A 1 5.19 11.86 22.14
C MET A 1 4.81 11.78 20.68
N THR A 2 5.31 12.70 19.85
CA THR A 2 5.05 12.69 18.40
C THR A 2 6.04 11.73 17.77
N ALA A 3 5.61 10.52 17.42
CA ALA A 3 6.42 9.65 16.59
C ALA A 3 6.69 10.41 15.28
N LEU A 4 7.95 10.59 14.92
CA LEU A 4 8.32 11.00 13.57
C LEU A 4 7.76 9.91 12.65
N ILE A 5 6.60 10.16 12.05
CA ILE A 5 6.02 9.28 11.05
C ILE A 5 6.98 9.36 9.86
N THR A 6 7.90 8.40 9.77
CA THR A 6 8.68 8.14 8.56
C THR A 6 7.72 7.54 7.52
N GLY A 7 6.81 8.38 7.03
CA GLY A 7 5.84 8.01 6.01
C GLY A 7 6.56 7.88 4.67
N ARG A 8 6.24 6.82 3.92
CA ARG A 8 6.63 6.72 2.51
C ARG A 8 5.55 7.39 1.66
N PRO A 9 5.91 8.11 0.58
CA PRO A 9 4.92 8.65 -0.33
C PRO A 9 4.12 7.52 -0.97
N ILE A 10 2.83 7.76 -1.25
CA ILE A 10 1.92 6.78 -1.88
C ILE A 10 2.44 6.32 -3.25
N THR A 11 3.28 7.12 -3.90
CA THR A 11 3.97 6.77 -5.15
C THR A 11 4.87 5.54 -5.02
N ASP A 12 5.33 5.23 -3.80
CA ASP A 12 6.17 4.05 -3.53
C ASP A 12 5.34 2.79 -3.27
N ALA A 13 4.00 2.89 -3.24
CA ALA A 13 3.14 1.77 -2.89
C ALA A 13 3.30 0.60 -3.88
N GLN A 14 3.41 0.88 -5.17
CA GLN A 14 3.60 -0.16 -6.19
C GLN A 14 4.94 -0.87 -6.03
N SER A 15 6.03 -0.14 -5.77
CA SER A 15 7.36 -0.73 -5.61
C SER A 15 7.47 -1.60 -4.35
N ILE A 16 6.81 -1.20 -3.25
CA ILE A 16 6.67 -2.03 -2.04
C ILE A 16 5.97 -3.35 -2.35
N VAL A 17 4.86 -3.31 -3.10
CA VAL A 17 4.11 -4.52 -3.45
C VAL A 17 4.92 -5.41 -4.39
N CYS A 18 5.59 -4.85 -5.41
CA CYS A 18 6.46 -5.61 -6.31
C CYS A 18 7.60 -6.31 -5.57
N ALA A 19 8.28 -5.60 -4.67
CA ALA A 19 9.35 -6.19 -3.85
C ALA A 19 8.82 -7.31 -2.95
N ALA A 20 7.64 -7.15 -2.35
CA ALA A 20 7.02 -8.21 -1.55
C ALA A 20 6.67 -9.45 -2.39
N VAL A 21 6.22 -9.26 -3.63
CA VAL A 21 5.95 -10.35 -4.59
C VAL A 21 7.23 -11.09 -4.94
N GLU A 22 8.32 -10.37 -5.23
CA GLU A 22 9.63 -10.96 -5.52
C GLU A 22 10.17 -11.76 -4.33
N MET A 23 10.15 -11.18 -3.13
CA MET A 23 10.60 -11.85 -1.90
C MET A 23 9.75 -13.08 -1.55
N ALA A 24 8.47 -13.11 -1.95
CA ALA A 24 7.61 -14.26 -1.77
C ALA A 24 7.80 -15.35 -2.84
N GLY A 25 8.50 -15.06 -3.94
CA GLY A 25 8.62 -15.97 -5.09
C GLY A 25 7.40 -15.98 -6.00
N GLY A 26 6.60 -14.91 -6.00
CA GLY A 26 5.48 -14.70 -6.91
C GLY A 26 4.15 -14.38 -6.21
N GLN A 27 3.21 -13.84 -7.00
CA GLN A 27 1.93 -13.32 -6.50
C GLN A 27 1.09 -14.38 -5.77
N ARG A 28 1.06 -15.61 -6.30
CA ARG A 28 0.28 -16.71 -5.72
C ARG A 28 0.81 -17.13 -4.34
N ILE A 29 2.13 -17.11 -4.15
CA ILE A 29 2.74 -17.45 -2.87
C ILE A 29 2.48 -16.33 -1.86
N LEU A 30 2.62 -15.08 -2.28
CA LEU A 30 2.31 -13.92 -1.44
C LEU A 30 0.83 -13.92 -1.02
N ALA A 31 -0.10 -14.18 -1.94
CA ALA A 31 -1.54 -14.30 -1.66
C ALA A 31 -1.82 -15.32 -0.55
N ARG A 32 -1.23 -16.51 -0.66
CA ARG A 32 -1.37 -17.57 0.34
C ARG A 32 -0.78 -17.18 1.69
N ARG A 33 0.37 -16.50 1.71
CA ARG A 33 1.02 -16.04 2.95
C ARG A 33 0.21 -14.97 3.67
N LEU A 34 -0.38 -14.04 2.91
CA LEU A 34 -1.13 -12.91 3.44
C LEU A 34 -2.62 -13.21 3.67
N GLY A 35 -3.13 -14.34 3.18
CA GLY A 35 -4.55 -14.69 3.28
C GLY A 35 -5.47 -13.78 2.45
N ILE A 36 -4.94 -13.17 1.38
CA ILE A 36 -5.69 -12.27 0.48
C ILE A 36 -5.78 -12.87 -0.93
N SER A 37 -6.63 -12.29 -1.78
CA SER A 37 -6.79 -12.78 -3.15
C SER A 37 -5.57 -12.47 -4.01
N GLN A 38 -5.20 -13.39 -4.92
CA GLN A 38 -4.19 -13.10 -5.93
C GLN A 38 -4.61 -11.92 -6.82
N SER A 39 -5.92 -11.78 -7.06
CA SER A 39 -6.49 -10.65 -7.81
C SER A 39 -6.15 -9.31 -7.16
N ASP A 40 -6.25 -9.17 -5.84
CA ASP A 40 -5.88 -7.94 -5.13
C ASP A 40 -4.40 -7.61 -5.33
N ILE A 41 -3.52 -8.61 -5.26
CA ILE A 41 -2.09 -8.44 -5.50
C ILE A 41 -1.83 -8.02 -6.95
N SER A 42 -2.51 -8.65 -7.92
CA SER A 42 -2.38 -8.29 -9.34
C SER A 42 -2.84 -6.85 -9.59
N GLN A 43 -3.96 -6.43 -9.00
CA GLN A 43 -4.45 -5.05 -9.12
C GLN A 43 -3.49 -4.04 -8.48
N ALA A 44 -2.90 -4.39 -7.33
CA ALA A 44 -1.92 -3.56 -6.63
C ALA A 44 -0.59 -3.43 -7.40
N VAL A 45 -0.10 -4.51 -8.02
CA VAL A 45 1.08 -4.49 -8.88
C VAL A 45 0.85 -3.67 -10.15
N ASN A 46 -0.37 -3.67 -10.69
CA ASN A 46 -0.70 -2.90 -11.88
C ASN A 46 -1.19 -1.47 -11.58
N ASP A 47 -1.19 -1.05 -10.30
CA ASP A 47 -1.67 0.24 -9.80
C ASP A 47 -3.08 0.62 -10.30
N LYS A 48 -3.96 -0.37 -10.48
CA LYS A 48 -5.28 -0.19 -11.10
C LYS A 48 -6.39 0.17 -10.11
N LEU A 49 -6.28 -0.28 -8.86
CA LEU A 49 -7.29 -0.03 -7.82
C LEU A 49 -6.62 0.37 -6.49
N PRO A 50 -6.85 1.62 -6.01
CA PRO A 50 -6.36 2.08 -4.72
C PRO A 50 -6.78 1.17 -3.56
N ASP A 51 -8.02 0.68 -3.57
CA ASP A 51 -8.54 -0.19 -2.51
C ASP A 51 -7.80 -1.53 -2.44
N ALA A 52 -7.52 -2.15 -3.60
CA ALA A 52 -6.77 -3.40 -3.66
C ALA A 52 -5.34 -3.21 -3.14
N ARG A 53 -4.70 -2.10 -3.55
CA ARG A 53 -3.37 -1.72 -3.06
C ARG A 53 -3.36 -1.50 -1.56
N ASN A 54 -4.35 -0.80 -1.02
CA ASN A 54 -4.46 -0.53 0.42
C ASN A 54 -4.67 -1.84 1.21
N ARG A 55 -5.49 -2.78 0.71
CA ARG A 55 -5.64 -4.12 1.31
C ARG A 55 -4.32 -4.88 1.36
N VAL A 56 -3.56 -4.87 0.27
CA VAL A 56 -2.25 -5.54 0.20
C VAL A 56 -1.25 -4.88 1.16
N LEU A 57 -1.18 -3.55 1.18
CA LEU A 57 -0.30 -2.81 2.09
C LEU A 57 -0.64 -3.05 3.56
N ASN A 58 -1.92 -3.04 3.91
CA ASN A 58 -2.39 -3.39 5.26
C ASN A 58 -1.99 -4.82 5.64
N ALA A 59 -2.14 -5.79 4.73
CA ALA A 59 -1.73 -7.17 4.96
C ALA A 59 -0.20 -7.31 5.11
N LEU A 60 0.58 -6.45 4.46
CA LEU A 60 2.05 -6.33 4.62
C LEU A 60 2.46 -5.60 5.91
N GLY A 61 1.51 -5.10 6.70
CA GLY A 61 1.77 -4.39 7.96
C GLY A 61 1.98 -2.88 7.80
N TYR A 62 1.69 -2.31 6.63
CA TYR A 62 1.69 -0.86 6.44
C TYR A 62 0.32 -0.27 6.80
N MET A 63 0.31 0.88 7.45
CA MET A 63 -0.91 1.66 7.63
C MET A 63 -1.04 2.68 6.50
N VAL A 64 -2.08 2.58 5.68
CA VAL A 64 -2.40 3.60 4.67
C VAL A 64 -3.33 4.64 5.28
N VAL A 65 -2.90 5.90 5.30
CA VAL A 65 -3.69 7.03 5.83
C VAL A 65 -3.91 8.04 4.73
N GLU A 66 -5.18 8.25 4.35
CA GLU A 66 -5.57 9.39 3.53
C GLU A 66 -5.68 10.63 4.41
N VAL A 67 -4.95 11.68 4.07
CA VAL A 67 -4.91 12.93 4.84
C VAL A 67 -5.49 14.07 4.04
N ILE A 68 -6.46 14.78 4.63
CA ILE A 68 -6.88 16.10 4.17
C ILE A 68 -6.05 17.13 4.93
N ARG A 69 -5.35 18.01 4.20
CA ARG A 69 -4.62 19.12 4.81
C ARG A 69 -5.21 20.44 4.33
N PRO A 70 -5.41 21.43 5.23
CA PRO A 70 -5.85 22.75 4.80
C PRO A 70 -4.79 23.36 3.89
N VAL A 71 -5.21 23.85 2.73
CA VAL A 71 -4.35 24.67 1.88
C VAL A 71 -4.21 26.02 2.57
N ARG A 72 -2.97 26.39 2.93
CA ARG A 72 -2.67 27.67 3.58
C ARG A 72 -3.34 28.81 2.78
N GLY A 73 -4.28 29.51 3.40
CA GLY A 73 -4.97 30.67 2.82
C GLY A 73 -6.26 30.41 2.03
N GLN A 74 -6.75 29.16 1.92
CA GLN A 74 -8.04 28.89 1.24
C GLN A 74 -9.25 28.73 2.19
N ASN A 75 -9.00 28.56 3.48
CA ASN A 75 -10.04 28.41 4.51
C ASN A 75 -10.01 29.59 5.52
N ALA A 76 -9.52 30.75 5.08
CA ALA A 76 -9.48 31.98 5.88
C ALA A 76 -10.72 32.83 5.61
#